data_AF-A0A2E9JDD0-F1
#
_entry.id   AF-A0A2E9JDD0-F1
#
_cell.length_a   1.000
_cell.length_b   1.000
_cell.length_c   1.000
_cell.angle_alpha   90.00
_cell.angle_beta   90.00
_cell.angle_gamma   90.00
#
_symmetry.space_group_name_H-M   'P 1'
#
loop_
_entity.id
_entity.type
_entity.pdbx_description
1 polymer ?
#
loop_
_entity_poly.entity_id
_entity_poly.type
_entity_poly.pdbx_seq_one_letter_code
_entity_poly.pdbx_strand_id
1 'polypeptide(L)'
;MARFLAGEYGLATTYWVLYFVGCGIFFVLGSRAVDNEQWISYLIIAAAMLAYTVILIIGIRAAYKGPQLWKVMSRTSSVFMIINILAGITTLGFIY
;
A
#
# COMPACT_ATOMS: atom_id res chain seq x y z
N MET A 1 -21.33 14.82 14.54
CA MET A 1 -20.35 14.73 13.43
C MET A 1 -18.88 14.81 13.88
N ALA A 2 -18.50 15.61 14.89
CA ALA A 2 -17.09 15.75 15.30
C ALA A 2 -16.41 14.47 15.84
N ARG A 3 -17.19 13.51 16.38
CA ARG A 3 -16.67 12.24 16.94
C ARG A 3 -16.32 11.19 15.87
N PHE A 4 -16.72 11.40 14.61
CA PHE A 4 -16.34 10.55 13.46
C PHE A 4 -14.93 10.86 12.93
N LEU A 5 -14.44 12.08 13.18
CA LEU A 5 -13.11 12.54 12.75
C LEU A 5 -12.03 12.38 13.83
N ALA A 6 -12.41 12.06 15.08
CA ALA A 6 -11.58 12.32 16.26
C ALA A 6 -10.80 11.11 16.84
N GLY A 7 -10.56 10.01 16.11
CA GLY A 7 -9.57 9.07 16.67
C GLY A 7 -9.31 7.77 15.92
N GLU A 8 -10.34 7.08 15.44
CA GLU A 8 -10.17 5.72 14.87
C GLU A 8 -10.52 5.64 13.38
N TYR A 9 -11.60 6.31 12.94
CA TYR A 9 -12.04 6.28 11.53
C TYR A 9 -11.22 7.19 10.62
N GLY A 10 -10.91 8.42 11.04
CA GLY A 10 -10.06 9.33 10.26
C GLY A 10 -8.68 8.73 10.01
N LEU A 11 -8.14 8.06 11.02
CA LEU A 11 -6.88 7.36 10.92
C LEU A 11 -6.92 6.23 9.86
N ALA A 12 -7.94 5.37 9.93
CA ALA A 12 -8.15 4.32 8.95
C ALA A 12 -8.30 4.89 7.53
N THR A 13 -9.14 5.91 7.34
CA THR A 13 -9.35 6.54 6.03
C THR A 13 -8.07 7.15 5.47
N THR A 14 -7.28 7.87 6.29
CA THR A 14 -6.02 8.47 5.83
C THR A 14 -5.01 7.43 5.36
N TYR A 15 -4.84 6.33 6.10
CA TYR A 15 -3.92 5.27 5.67
C TYR A 15 -4.38 4.52 4.43
N TRP A 16 -5.70 4.29 4.29
CA TRP A 16 -6.25 3.70 3.07
C TRP A 16 -6.06 4.60 1.86
N VAL A 17 -6.26 5.92 2.00
CA VAL A 17 -6.01 6.88 0.92
C VAL A 17 -4.54 6.91 0.55
N LEU A 18 -3.64 7.00 1.53
CA LEU A 18 -2.19 6.95 1.29
C LEU A 18 -1.78 5.66 0.58
N TYR A 19 -2.30 4.52 1.05
CA TYR A 19 -2.02 3.22 0.44
C TYR A 19 -2.52 3.15 -1.01
N PHE A 20 -3.76 3.60 -1.28
CA PHE A 20 -4.31 3.64 -2.63
C PHE A 20 -3.51 4.54 -3.57
N VAL A 21 -3.06 5.69 -3.09
CA VAL A 21 -2.21 6.60 -3.86
C VAL A 21 -0.88 5.93 -4.19
N GLY A 22 -0.21 5.32 -3.20
CA GLY A 22 1.03 4.58 -3.43
C GLY A 22 0.86 3.42 -4.41
N CYS A 23 -0.22 2.65 -4.27
CA CYS A 23 -0.55 1.55 -5.17
C CYS A 23 -0.85 2.04 -6.60
N GLY A 24 -1.58 3.15 -6.75
CA GLY A 24 -1.86 3.74 -8.06
C GLY A 24 -0.59 4.25 -8.75
N ILE A 25 0.32 4.87 -8.00
CA ILE A 25 1.63 5.30 -8.51
C ILE A 25 2.46 4.08 -8.93
N PHE A 26 2.52 3.03 -8.08
CA PHE A 26 3.20 1.78 -8.40
C PHE A 26 2.63 1.15 -9.68
N PHE A 27 1.30 1.14 -9.83
CA PHE A 27 0.67 0.57 -11.01
C PHE A 27 1.05 1.33 -12.28
N VAL A 28 0.95 2.66 -12.29
CA VAL A 28 1.29 3.48 -13.46
C VAL A 28 2.77 3.41 -13.80
N LEU A 29 3.65 3.61 -12.82
CA LEU A 29 5.10 3.59 -13.04
C LEU A 29 5.62 2.18 -13.32
N GLY A 30 5.09 1.19 -12.63
CA GLY A 30 5.40 -0.23 -12.81
C GLY A 30 5.01 -0.71 -14.21
N SER A 31 3.78 -0.42 -14.65
CA SER A 31 3.34 -0.73 -16.02
C SER A 31 4.24 -0.06 -17.06
N ARG A 32 4.61 1.21 -16.90
CA ARG A 32 5.52 1.89 -17.85
C ARG A 32 6.93 1.35 -17.85
N ALA A 33 7.47 0.98 -16.69
CA ALA A 33 8.79 0.38 -16.59
C ALA A 33 8.82 -1.00 -17.26
N VAL A 34 7.75 -1.76 -17.09
CA VAL A 34 7.56 -3.07 -17.73
C VAL A 34 7.42 -2.94 -19.25
N ASP A 35 6.58 -2.01 -19.72
CA ASP A 35 6.34 -1.73 -21.14
C ASP A 35 7.64 -1.31 -21.88
N ASN A 36 8.51 -0.56 -21.20
CA ASN A 36 9.82 -0.17 -21.73
C ASN A 36 10.93 -1.23 -21.55
N GLU A 37 10.59 -2.46 -21.14
CA GLU A 37 11.53 -3.55 -20.81
C GLU A 37 12.60 -3.16 -19.74
N GLN A 38 12.32 -2.14 -18.94
CA GLN A 38 13.23 -1.63 -17.91
C GLN A 38 13.09 -2.41 -16.60
N TRP A 39 13.55 -3.65 -16.62
CA TRP A 39 13.47 -4.58 -15.48
C TRP A 39 14.13 -4.04 -14.21
N ILE A 40 15.25 -3.34 -14.32
CA ILE A 40 15.94 -2.75 -13.16
C ILE A 40 15.09 -1.64 -12.53
N SER A 41 14.52 -0.75 -13.35
CA SER A 41 13.61 0.30 -12.89
C SER A 41 12.38 -0.30 -12.22
N TYR A 42 11.80 -1.36 -12.79
CA TYR A 42 10.67 -2.07 -12.21
C TYR A 42 11.02 -2.68 -10.83
N LEU A 43 12.18 -3.34 -10.71
CA LEU A 43 12.64 -3.89 -9.43
C LEU A 43 12.86 -2.81 -8.36
N ILE A 44 13.39 -1.64 -8.74
CA ILE A 44 13.54 -0.50 -7.82
C ILE A 44 12.16 0.02 -7.39
N ILE A 45 11.21 0.17 -8.31
CA ILE A 45 9.85 0.62 -8.02
C ILE A 45 9.12 -0.39 -7.12
N ALA A 46 9.31 -1.69 -7.35
CA ALA A 46 8.76 -2.75 -6.50
C ALA A 46 9.37 -2.75 -5.10
N ALA A 47 10.69 -2.62 -4.98
CA ALA A 47 11.36 -2.48 -3.69
C ALA A 47 10.90 -1.22 -2.94
N ALA A 48 10.71 -0.10 -3.66
CA ALA A 48 10.18 1.13 -3.10
C ALA A 48 8.73 0.98 -2.61
N MET A 49 7.88 0.25 -3.34
CA MET A 49 6.52 -0.04 -2.91
C MET A 49 6.49 -0.91 -1.65
N LEU A 50 7.35 -1.93 -1.57
CA LEU A 50 7.49 -2.74 -0.35
C LEU A 50 7.95 -1.88 0.84
N ALA A 51 8.98 -1.05 0.66
CA ALA A 51 9.43 -0.12 1.70
C ALA A 51 8.32 0.86 2.11
N TYR A 52 7.57 1.39 1.14
CA TYR A 52 6.43 2.27 1.39
C TYR A 52 5.37 1.59 2.24
N THR A 53 5.00 0.34 1.92
CA THR A 53 4.03 -0.41 2.73
C THR A 53 4.50 -0.68 4.15
N VAL A 54 5.79 -0.96 4.36
CA VAL A 54 6.37 -1.12 5.71
C VAL A 54 6.29 0.20 6.49
N ILE A 55 6.65 1.33 5.88
CA ILE A 55 6.55 2.66 6.51
C ILE A 55 5.09 2.97 6.87
N LEU A 56 4.14 2.63 5.99
CA LEU A 56 2.71 2.86 6.21
C LEU A 56 2.19 2.01 7.37
N ILE A 57 2.61 0.75 7.47
CA ILE A 57 2.34 -0.13 8.62
C ILE A 57 2.94 0.46 9.91
N ILE A 58 4.20 0.93 9.90
CA ILE A 58 4.79 1.57 11.10
C ILE A 58 3.99 2.81 11.50
N GLY A 59 3.57 3.64 10.52
CA GLY A 59 2.73 4.80 10.74
C GLY A 59 1.39 4.45 11.40
N ILE A 60 0.69 3.44 10.86
CA ILE A 60 -0.57 2.92 11.44
C ILE A 60 -0.35 2.50 12.90
N ARG A 61 0.74 1.75 13.16
CA ARG A 61 1.06 1.25 14.50
C ARG A 61 1.32 2.40 15.48
N ALA A 62 2.03 3.44 15.06
CA ALA A 62 2.38 4.58 15.90
C ALA A 62 1.16 5.44 16.27
N ALA A 63 0.20 5.58 15.35
CA ALA A 63 -0.96 6.46 15.55
C ALA A 63 -2.18 5.76 16.13
N TYR A 64 -2.29 4.43 16.01
CA TYR A 64 -3.43 3.68 16.53
C TYR A 64 -3.30 3.46 18.06
N LYS A 65 -4.29 3.91 18.83
CA LYS A 65 -4.31 3.83 20.31
C LYS A 65 -5.41 2.91 20.88
N GLY A 66 -5.93 1.97 20.09
CA GLY A 66 -7.00 1.04 20.53
C GLY A 66 -6.50 -0.29 21.12
N PRO A 67 -7.33 -1.01 21.90
CA PRO A 67 -6.95 -2.24 22.61
C PRO A 67 -6.71 -3.46 21.69
N GLN A 68 -7.15 -3.43 20.43
CA GLN A 68 -7.00 -4.52 19.45
C GLN A 68 -6.04 -4.19 18.29
N LEU A 69 -4.97 -3.43 18.57
CA LEU A 69 -3.90 -3.07 17.63
C LEU A 69 -3.50 -4.22 16.70
N TRP A 70 -3.09 -5.34 17.28
CA TRP A 70 -2.54 -6.49 16.55
C TRP A 70 -3.53 -7.15 15.60
N LYS A 71 -4.83 -7.14 15.94
CA LYS A 71 -5.89 -7.73 15.11
C LYS A 71 -6.19 -6.87 13.88
N VAL A 72 -6.20 -5.54 14.05
CA VAL A 72 -6.35 -4.59 12.94
C VAL A 72 -5.10 -4.61 12.07
N MET A 73 -3.91 -4.61 12.68
CA MET A 73 -2.63 -4.69 11.97
C MET A 73 -2.55 -5.89 11.05
N SER A 74 -2.89 -7.08 11.56
CA SER A 74 -2.84 -8.33 10.80
C SER A 74 -3.81 -8.29 9.62
N ARG A 75 -5.04 -7.80 9.81
CA ARG A 75 -6.04 -7.69 8.75
C ARG A 75 -5.61 -6.70 7.67
N THR A 76 -5.18 -5.49 8.05
CA THR A 76 -4.77 -4.46 7.08
C THR A 76 -3.51 -4.86 6.33
N SER A 77 -2.53 -5.45 7.01
CA SER A 77 -1.30 -5.94 6.37
C SER A 77 -1.57 -7.04 5.34
N SER A 78 -2.49 -7.96 5.63
CA SER A 78 -2.85 -9.02 4.68
C SER A 78 -3.51 -8.45 3.42
N VAL A 79 -4.41 -7.46 3.57
CA VAL A 79 -5.05 -6.84 2.41
C VAL A 79 -4.03 -6.07 1.57
N PHE A 80 -3.09 -5.35 2.19
CA PHE A 80 -2.00 -4.69 1.46
C PHE A 80 -1.13 -5.69 0.71
N MET A 81 -0.79 -6.82 1.33
CA MET A 81 0.00 -7.86 0.66
C MET A 81 -0.73 -8.43 -0.56
N ILE A 82 -2.03 -8.74 -0.43
CA ILE A 82 -2.85 -9.25 -1.54
C ILE A 82 -2.91 -8.23 -2.68
N ILE A 83 -3.15 -6.95 -2.37
CA ILE A 83 -3.21 -5.89 -3.39
C ILE A 83 -1.85 -5.71 -4.07
N ASN A 84 -0.73 -5.73 -3.34
CA ASN A 84 0.60 -5.63 -3.93
C ASN A 84 0.89 -6.81 -4.88
N ILE A 85 0.52 -8.03 -4.50
CA ILE A 85 0.67 -9.21 -5.37
C ILE A 85 -0.19 -9.07 -6.61
N LEU A 86 -1.47 -8.68 -6.46
CA LEU A 86 -2.37 -8.44 -7.60
C LEU A 86 -1.83 -7.36 -8.52
N ALA A 87 -1.35 -6.24 -7.96
CA ALA A 87 -0.74 -5.15 -8.71
C ALA A 87 0.51 -5.61 -9.47
N GLY A 88 1.38 -6.41 -8.84
CA GLY A 88 2.55 -6.98 -9.49
C GLY A 88 2.19 -7.93 -10.65
N ILE A 89 1.25 -8.84 -10.43
CA ILE A 89 0.78 -9.77 -11.47
C ILE A 89 0.13 -9.00 -12.62
N THR A 90 -0.69 -8.00 -12.32
CA THR A 90 -1.35 -7.18 -13.36
C THR A 90 -0.34 -6.34 -14.14
N THR A 91 0.67 -5.74 -13.51
CA THR A 91 1.74 -5.04 -14.24
C THR A 91 2.54 -5.97 -15.16
N LEU A 92 2.80 -7.21 -14.73
CA LEU A 92 3.52 -8.21 -15.54
C LEU A 92 2.63 -8.88 -16.59
N GLY A 93 1.31 -8.94 -16.36
CA GLY A 93 0.33 -9.54 -17.27
C GLY A 93 0.13 -8.74 -18.56
N PHE A 94 0.55 -7.48 -18.61
CA PHE A 94 0.54 -6.67 -19.82
C PHE A 94 1.73 -6.95 -20.77
N ILE A 95 2.65 -7.87 -20.43
CA ILE A 95 3.82 -8.22 -21.26
C ILE A 95 3.45 -9.19 -22.41
N TYR A 96 2.17 -9.39 -22.71
CA TYR A 96 1.70 -10.29 -23.78
C TYR A 96 0.80 -9.60 -24.78
#